data_AF-A0A7Y9FGE7-F1
#
_entry.id   AF-A0A7Y9FGE7-F1
#
_cell.length_a   1.000
_cell.length_b   1.000
_cell.length_c   1.000
_cell.angle_alpha   90.00
_cell.angle_beta   90.00
_cell.angle_gamma   90.00
#
_symmetry.space_group_name_H-M   'P 1'
#
loop_
_entity.id
_entity.type
_entity.pdbx_description
1 polymer ?
#
loop_
_entity_poly.entity_id
_entity_poly.type
_entity_poly.pdbx_seq_one_letter_code
_entity_poly.pdbx_strand_id
1 'polypeptide(L)'
;MPREIVLLAPVPPGTLALVEAGAAVDPELTLRSLHEGGVHQVVRSDPDDPAPEAGTAVLSLSQPRRVDGPDEVRRLLPVLTALPGWTAEPFWWVDAVAPWGDAGRAGLAVAQEMATRLGGVCVVQDGE
;
A
#
# COMPACT_ATOMS: atom_id res chain seq x y z
N MET A 1 -3.98 0.31 -17.47
CA MET A 1 -4.70 0.48 -16.21
C MET A 1 -3.74 0.41 -15.04
N PRO A 2 -3.65 1.45 -14.20
CA PRO A 2 -2.78 1.46 -13.02
C PRO A 2 -2.94 0.17 -12.19
N ARG A 3 -1.88 -0.24 -11.50
CA ARG A 3 -1.89 -1.50 -10.75
C ARG A 3 -2.76 -1.33 -9.51
N GLU A 4 -3.83 -2.10 -9.45
CA GLU A 4 -4.65 -2.22 -8.24
C GLU A 4 -3.97 -3.19 -7.29
N ILE A 5 -3.82 -2.78 -6.03
CA ILE A 5 -3.10 -3.52 -5.00
C ILE A 5 -3.98 -3.57 -3.75
N VAL A 6 -4.07 -4.75 -3.16
CA VAL A 6 -4.66 -4.94 -1.83
C VAL A 6 -3.56 -5.35 -0.87
N LEU A 7 -3.45 -4.58 0.22
CA LEU A 7 -2.69 -5.00 1.38
C LEU A 7 -3.66 -5.55 2.41
N LEU A 8 -3.35 -6.73 2.92
CA LEU A 8 -4.09 -7.36 4.01
C LEU A 8 -3.12 -7.68 5.13
N ALA A 9 -3.38 -7.20 6.34
CA ALA A 9 -2.50 -7.37 7.49
C ALA A 9 -3.25 -7.78 8.76
N PRO A 10 -2.62 -8.52 9.69
CA PRO A 10 -3.18 -8.83 11.00
C PRO A 10 -3.10 -7.66 12.00
N VAL A 11 -2.41 -6.58 11.63
CA VAL A 11 -2.21 -5.38 12.47
C VAL A 11 -2.57 -4.11 11.70
N PRO A 12 -3.11 -3.07 12.39
CA PRO A 12 -3.50 -1.82 11.75
C PRO A 12 -2.28 -1.14 11.10
N PRO A 13 -2.31 -0.89 9.79
CA PRO A 13 -1.28 -0.13 9.13
C PRO A 13 -1.30 1.33 9.60
N GLY A 14 -0.12 1.87 9.91
CA GLY A 14 0.05 3.26 10.31
C GLY A 14 0.96 4.02 9.34
N THR A 15 0.87 5.34 9.38
CA THR A 15 1.70 6.25 8.56
C THR A 15 3.20 6.01 8.76
N LEU A 16 3.64 5.67 9.98
CA LEU A 16 5.04 5.34 10.27
C LEU A 16 5.51 4.13 9.47
N ALA A 17 4.74 3.03 9.48
CA ALA A 17 5.09 1.82 8.73
C ALA A 17 5.20 2.09 7.21
N LEU A 18 4.36 2.98 6.69
CA LEU A 18 4.40 3.40 5.29
C LEU A 18 5.65 4.24 4.97
N VAL A 19 6.02 5.19 5.83
CA VAL A 19 7.25 5.99 5.68
C VAL A 19 8.48 5.10 5.72
N GLU A 20 8.55 4.19 6.69
CA GLU A 20 9.69 3.28 6.80
C GLU A 20 9.78 2.28 5.64
N ALA A 21 8.64 1.80 5.14
CA ALA A 21 8.60 0.97 3.93
C ALA A 21 9.07 1.74 2.70
N GLY A 22 8.65 3.00 2.55
CA GLY A 22 9.15 3.91 1.53
C GLY A 22 10.67 4.04 1.57
N ALA A 23 11.20 4.42 2.74
CA ALA A 23 12.64 4.63 2.93
C ALA A 23 13.49 3.36 2.73
N ALA A 24 12.94 2.18 3.00
CA ALA A 24 13.63 0.91 2.75
C ALA A 24 13.75 0.57 1.25
N VAL A 25 12.82 1.04 0.43
CA VAL A 25 12.87 0.88 -1.03
C VAL A 25 13.74 1.94 -1.68
N ASP A 26 13.55 3.20 -1.30
CA ASP A 26 14.29 4.34 -1.80
C ASP A 26 14.21 5.48 -0.75
N PRO A 27 15.36 5.90 -0.17
CA PRO A 27 15.39 6.90 0.90
C PRO A 27 14.92 8.30 0.46
N GLU A 28 14.79 8.56 -0.84
CA GLU A 28 14.27 9.82 -1.38
C GLU A 28 12.74 9.82 -1.49
N LEU A 29 12.08 8.69 -1.19
CA LEU A 29 10.62 8.63 -1.13
C LEU A 29 10.10 9.33 0.13
N THR A 30 9.13 10.21 -0.08
CA THR A 30 8.46 10.95 0.97
C THR A 30 6.97 10.66 0.97
N LEU A 31 6.29 11.13 2.01
CA LEU A 31 4.86 10.92 2.18
C LEU A 31 4.11 12.24 2.15
N ARG A 32 3.00 12.28 1.40
CA ARG A 32 2.00 13.33 1.50
C ARG A 32 0.61 12.75 1.76
N SER A 33 -0.25 13.55 2.36
CA SER A 33 -1.66 13.19 2.62
C SER A 33 -2.56 14.01 1.73
N LEU A 34 -3.54 13.36 1.11
CA LEU A 34 -4.59 13.99 0.33
C LEU A 34 -5.93 13.85 1.06
N HIS A 35 -6.90 14.71 0.71
CA HIS A 35 -8.28 14.64 1.22
C HIS A 35 -8.34 14.55 2.75
N GLU A 36 -7.63 15.44 3.45
CA GLU A 36 -7.57 15.49 4.92
C GLU A 36 -7.11 14.17 5.56
N GLY A 37 -6.25 13.41 4.85
CA GLY A 37 -5.76 12.12 5.30
C GLY A 37 -6.57 10.94 4.77
N GLY A 38 -7.63 11.14 3.98
CA GLY A 38 -8.37 10.04 3.35
C GLY A 38 -7.52 9.16 2.44
N VAL A 39 -6.44 9.71 1.86
CA VAL A 39 -5.45 8.98 1.07
C VAL A 39 -4.04 9.41 1.47
N HIS A 40 -3.15 8.44 1.64
CA HIS A 40 -1.72 8.68 1.77
C HIS A 40 -1.02 8.35 0.45
N GLN A 41 -0.14 9.24 0.00
CA GLN A 41 0.65 9.04 -1.21
C GLN A 41 2.13 9.02 -0.89
N VAL A 42 2.80 7.97 -1.36
CA VAL A 42 4.26 7.91 -1.44
C VAL A 42 4.67 8.59 -2.74
N VAL A 43 5.56 9.56 -2.64
CA VAL A 43 6.02 10.37 -3.76
C VAL A 43 7.54 10.38 -3.81
N ARG A 44 8.09 10.44 -5.02
CA ARG A 44 9.49 10.76 -5.23
C ARG A 44 9.61 12.28 -5.39
N SER A 45 10.46 12.90 -4.58
CA SER A 45 10.81 14.31 -4.75
C SER A 45 11.55 14.51 -6.06
N ASP A 46 11.15 15.51 -6.84
CA ASP A 46 11.87 15.93 -8.03
C ASP A 46 12.75 17.13 -7.64
N PRO A 47 14.09 16.99 -7.67
CA PRO A 47 14.99 18.08 -7.26
C PRO A 47 14.91 19.29 -8.18
N ASP A 48 14.40 19.13 -9.41
CA ASP A 48 14.28 20.20 -10.41
C ASP A 48 12.86 20.80 -10.48
N ASP A 49 11.90 20.27 -9.71
CA ASP A 49 10.53 20.79 -9.67
C ASP A 49 10.43 22.00 -8.72
N PRO A 50 10.07 23.19 -9.22
CA PRO A 50 9.93 24.40 -8.39
C PRO A 50 8.79 24.29 -7.36
N ALA A 51 7.91 23.29 -7.47
CA ALA A 51 6.92 22.93 -6.46
C ALA A 51 7.32 21.60 -5.80
N PRO A 52 8.07 21.61 -4.68
CA PRO A 52 8.50 20.37 -3.99
C PRO A 52 7.34 19.47 -3.53
N GLU A 53 6.13 20.03 -3.46
CA GLU A 53 4.89 19.29 -3.16
C GLU A 53 4.33 18.50 -4.35
N ALA A 54 4.84 18.73 -5.58
CA ALA A 54 4.39 18.15 -6.83
C ALA A 54 5.14 16.87 -7.26
N GLY A 55 5.95 16.29 -6.37
CA GLY A 55 6.69 15.06 -6.61
C GLY A 55 5.88 13.93 -7.25
N THR A 56 6.57 13.07 -8.00
CA THR A 56 5.95 11.98 -8.77
C THR A 56 5.38 10.93 -7.81
N ALA A 57 4.06 10.74 -7.85
CA ALA A 57 3.40 9.71 -7.05
C ALA A 57 3.82 8.31 -7.51
N VAL A 58 4.26 7.48 -6.57
CA VAL A 58 4.64 6.08 -6.82
C VAL A 58 3.62 5.10 -6.24
N LEU A 59 2.91 5.47 -5.17
CA LEU A 59 1.88 4.64 -4.55
C LEU A 59 0.83 5.54 -3.89
N SER A 60 -0.46 5.23 -4.08
CA SER A 60 -1.56 5.83 -3.33
C SER A 60 -2.23 4.76 -2.49
N LEU A 61 -2.48 5.02 -1.21
CA LEU A 61 -3.14 4.10 -0.29
C LEU A 61 -4.35 4.78 0.36
N SER A 62 -5.48 4.10 0.35
CA SER A 62 -6.67 4.51 1.10
C SER A 62 -6.47 4.27 2.59
N GLN A 63 -7.37 4.83 3.41
CA GLN A 63 -7.40 4.52 4.83
C GLN A 63 -7.64 3.02 5.08
N PRO A 64 -6.98 2.41 6.09
CA PRO A 64 -7.22 1.03 6.45
C PRO A 64 -8.66 0.78 6.88
N ARG A 65 -9.25 -0.29 6.36
CA ARG A 65 -10.57 -0.79 6.74
C ARG A 65 -10.43 -2.06 7.57
N ARG A 66 -11.13 -2.10 8.70
CA ARG A 66 -11.22 -3.29 9.54
C ARG A 66 -12.10 -4.34 8.82
N VAL A 67 -11.64 -5.57 8.79
CA VAL A 67 -12.38 -6.74 8.28
C VAL A 67 -12.47 -7.76 9.39
N ASP A 68 -13.68 -8.11 9.82
CA ASP A 68 -13.88 -8.84 11.07
C ASP A 68 -13.61 -10.33 10.97
N GLY A 69 -13.55 -10.91 9.75
CA GLY A 69 -13.31 -12.33 9.60
C GLY A 69 -12.86 -12.76 8.20
N PRO A 70 -12.39 -14.00 8.07
CA PRO A 70 -11.77 -14.52 6.86
C PRO A 70 -12.76 -14.72 5.71
N ASP A 71 -14.04 -14.91 6.00
CA ASP A 71 -15.07 -15.11 4.96
C ASP A 71 -15.30 -13.84 4.15
N GLU A 72 -15.22 -12.67 4.78
CA GLU A 72 -15.29 -11.39 4.06
C GLU A 72 -14.06 -11.20 3.18
N VAL A 73 -12.86 -11.55 3.67
CA VAL A 73 -11.64 -11.52 2.85
C VAL A 73 -11.80 -12.43 1.63
N ARG A 74 -12.26 -13.67 1.79
CA ARG A 74 -12.47 -14.61 0.67
C ARG A 74 -13.48 -14.09 -0.35
N ARG A 75 -14.52 -13.40 0.12
CA ARG A 75 -15.54 -12.78 -0.74
C ARG A 75 -14.98 -11.60 -1.53
N LEU A 76 -14.13 -10.77 -0.92
CA LEU A 76 -13.58 -9.55 -1.53
C LEU A 76 -12.31 -9.81 -2.36
N LEU A 77 -11.51 -10.81 -1.98
CA LEU A 77 -10.23 -11.17 -2.59
C LEU A 77 -10.19 -12.66 -2.95
N PRO A 78 -11.02 -13.12 -3.91
CA PRO A 78 -11.13 -14.55 -4.23
C PRO A 78 -9.83 -15.17 -4.77
N VAL A 79 -8.91 -14.35 -5.29
CA VAL A 79 -7.57 -14.77 -5.70
C VAL A 79 -6.69 -15.21 -4.52
N LEU A 80 -6.96 -14.72 -3.31
CA LEU A 80 -6.26 -15.12 -2.10
C LEU A 80 -6.88 -16.42 -1.56
N THR A 81 -6.38 -17.55 -2.06
CA THR A 81 -6.93 -18.89 -1.77
C THR A 81 -6.70 -19.36 -0.34
N ALA A 82 -5.66 -18.87 0.33
CA ALA A 82 -5.38 -19.13 1.73
C ALA A 82 -4.87 -17.86 2.40
N LEU A 83 -5.37 -17.58 3.60
CA LEU A 83 -4.71 -16.62 4.48
C LEU A 83 -3.40 -17.24 4.97
N PRO A 84 -2.36 -16.43 5.22
CA PRO A 84 -1.26 -16.88 6.05
C PRO A 84 -1.81 -17.39 7.38
N GLY A 85 -1.02 -18.15 8.15
CA GLY A 85 -1.43 -18.81 9.40
C GLY A 85 -1.86 -17.88 10.55
N TRP A 86 -2.43 -16.71 10.25
CA TRP A 86 -3.07 -15.77 11.13
C TRP A 86 -4.24 -16.43 11.84
N THR A 87 -4.17 -16.43 13.16
CA THR A 87 -5.24 -16.86 14.05
C THR A 87 -5.93 -15.67 14.72
N ALA A 88 -5.48 -14.45 14.43
CA ALA A 88 -5.94 -13.22 15.06
C ALA A 88 -6.90 -12.48 14.12
N GLU A 89 -8.12 -12.26 14.60
CA GLU A 89 -9.11 -11.35 14.03
C GLU A 89 -9.19 -10.11 14.94
N PRO A 90 -9.43 -8.90 14.39
CA PRO A 90 -9.74 -8.59 12.99
C PRO A 90 -8.50 -8.51 12.08
N PHE A 91 -8.75 -8.45 10.76
CA PHE A 91 -7.76 -8.08 9.75
C PHE A 91 -7.91 -6.62 9.32
N TRP A 92 -6.89 -6.10 8.65
CA TRP A 92 -6.85 -4.75 8.12
C TRP A 92 -6.60 -4.78 6.63
N TRP A 93 -7.55 -4.24 5.88
CA TRP A 93 -7.56 -4.14 4.43
C TRP A 93 -7.19 -2.73 4.00
N VAL A 94 -6.26 -2.59 3.06
CA VAL A 94 -5.93 -1.31 2.43
C VAL A 94 -5.98 -1.47 0.92
N ASP A 95 -6.81 -0.63 0.30
CA ASP A 95 -6.85 -0.47 -1.15
C ASP A 95 -5.73 0.50 -1.57
N ALA A 96 -4.88 0.08 -2.50
CA ALA A 96 -3.77 0.86 -2.99
C ALA A 96 -3.69 0.82 -4.52
N VAL A 97 -3.10 1.87 -5.10
CA VAL A 97 -2.93 2.01 -6.55
C VAL A 97 -1.52 2.51 -6.84
N ALA A 98 -0.81 1.82 -7.74
CA ALA A 98 0.47 2.25 -8.27
C ALA A 98 0.34 2.63 -9.76
N PRO A 99 1.05 3.66 -10.24
CA PRO A 99 1.03 4.04 -11.65
C PRO A 99 1.74 2.98 -12.51
N TRP A 100 1.87 3.25 -13.80
CA TRP A 100 2.60 2.41 -14.73
C TRP A 100 4.09 2.67 -14.76
N GLY A 101 4.83 1.76 -15.38
CA GLY A 101 6.27 1.87 -15.56
C GLY A 101 7.04 1.85 -14.25
N ASP A 102 8.11 2.63 -14.21
CA ASP A 102 9.16 2.57 -13.18
C ASP A 102 8.68 3.10 -11.83
N ALA A 103 7.92 4.19 -11.84
CA ALA A 103 7.23 4.71 -10.65
C ALA A 103 6.31 3.64 -10.04
N GLY A 104 5.59 2.90 -10.90
CA GLY A 104 4.74 1.79 -10.47
C GLY A 104 5.49 0.64 -9.84
N ARG A 105 6.69 0.31 -10.36
CA ARG A 105 7.54 -0.75 -9.79
C ARG A 105 8.04 -0.35 -8.40
N ALA A 106 8.43 0.91 -8.21
CA ALA A 106 8.79 1.43 -6.90
C ALA A 106 7.59 1.36 -5.93
N GLY A 107 6.40 1.78 -6.37
CA GLY A 107 5.19 1.70 -5.56
C GLY A 107 4.83 0.29 -5.13
N LEU A 108 4.91 -0.68 -6.04
CA LEU A 108 4.68 -2.09 -5.71
C LEU A 108 5.70 -2.61 -4.69
N ALA A 109 6.98 -2.25 -4.85
CA ALA A 109 8.01 -2.63 -3.88
C ALA A 109 7.72 -2.05 -2.49
N VAL A 110 7.24 -0.80 -2.40
CA VAL A 110 6.84 -0.19 -1.12
C VAL A 110 5.65 -0.93 -0.49
N ALA A 111 4.64 -1.29 -1.30
CA ALA A 111 3.50 -2.05 -0.82
C ALA A 111 3.90 -3.44 -0.29
N GLN A 112 4.81 -4.14 -1.00
CA GLN A 112 5.35 -5.44 -0.58
C GLN A 112 6.18 -5.35 0.70
N GLU A 113 7.03 -4.33 0.83
CA GLU A 113 7.81 -4.06 2.04
C GLU A 113 6.89 -3.76 3.23
N MET A 114 5.85 -2.94 3.01
CA MET A 114 4.85 -2.64 4.03
C MET A 114 4.09 -3.91 4.47
N ALA A 115 3.66 -4.76 3.54
CA ALA A 115 3.07 -6.05 3.88
C ALA A 115 4.02 -6.91 4.72
N THR A 116 5.29 -7.00 4.31
CA THR A 116 6.31 -7.77 5.03
C THR A 116 6.48 -7.29 6.47
N ARG A 117 6.60 -5.98 6.69
CA ARG A 117 6.71 -5.36 8.03
C ARG A 117 5.51 -5.66 8.92
N LEU A 118 4.32 -5.67 8.34
CA LEU A 118 3.07 -5.90 9.07
C LEU A 118 2.76 -7.40 9.22
N GLY A 119 3.59 -8.31 8.70
CA GLY A 119 3.28 -9.74 8.64
C GLY A 119 2.04 -10.03 7.77
N GLY A 120 1.76 -9.13 6.83
CA GLY A 120 0.64 -9.11 5.90
C GLY A 120 0.92 -9.81 4.57
N VAL A 121 -0.01 -9.66 3.63
CA VAL A 121 0.17 -10.00 2.21
C VAL A 121 -0.11 -8.79 1.34
N CYS A 122 0.61 -8.72 0.21
CA CYS A 122 0.41 -7.75 -0.85
C CYS A 122 -0.09 -8.50 -2.08
N VAL A 123 -1.31 -8.22 -2.51
CA VAL A 123 -1.96 -8.88 -3.64
C VAL A 123 -2.18 -7.87 -4.75
N VAL A 124 -1.69 -8.18 -5.95
CA VAL A 124 -1.89 -7.34 -7.13
C VAL A 124 -3.12 -7.85 -7.89
N GLN A 125 -3.98 -6.92 -8.33
CA GLN A 125 -5.25 -7.17 -9.01
C GLN A 125 -5.28 -6.50 -10.41
N ASP A 126 -4.17 -6.54 -11.15
CA ASP A 126 -4.06 -5.91 -12.48
C ASP A 126 -4.48 -6.82 -13.65
N GLY A 127 -4.94 -8.04 -13.36
CA GLY A 127 -5.52 -8.96 -14.34
C GLY A 127 -4.51 -9.68 -15.25
N GLU A 128 -3.21 -9.59 -14.94
CA GLU A 128 -2.14 -10.42 -15.52
C GLU A 128 -1.92 -11.74 -14.74
#